data_AF-A0A016U4V3-F1
#
_entry.id   AF-A0A016U4V3-F1
#
_cell.length_a   1.000
_cell.length_b   1.000
_cell.length_c   1.000
_cell.angle_alpha   90.00
_cell.angle_beta   90.00
_cell.angle_gamma   90.00
#
_symmetry.space_group_name_H-M   'P 1'
#
loop_
_entity.id
_entity.type
_entity.pdbx_description
1 polymer ?
#
loop_
_entity_poly.entity_id
_entity_poly.type
_entity_poly.pdbx_seq_one_letter_code
_entity_poly.pdbx_strand_id
1 'polypeptide(L)'
;MNHTISISGASMRSSSLITGLGKALDGETLKIPTKALKFNSSCPEMGNCDSASAEMNKRSRKINAIIEYDKKAEETVIKLLLLGAGESGKSTILKQMKIIHDNGFSQDEATQKISVVCANTVQSIGALIDGMKALNIPFASKQSTDYAALIKKTLEKKEEFQPLTEEMYKAIKTLWNDKGIEAAYERRDEYYLHDSAKYFLDSLDRIYDKNFVPTEQDILRTRIATMGVIEVCFTMKNKLWRVFDVGGQRSQRKKWIHCFDDAKAVIYVASLSEYDQVLLEDDTTVSCRITIALI
;
A
#
# COMPACT_ATOMS: atom_id res chain seq x y z
N MET A 1 14.23 -55.41 -26.43
CA MET A 1 12.93 -55.07 -27.04
C MET A 1 12.43 -53.85 -26.27
N ASN A 2 12.50 -52.62 -26.79
CA ASN A 2 11.93 -52.10 -28.06
C ASN A 2 10.40 -52.03 -27.93
N HIS A 3 9.69 -50.93 -28.17
CA HIS A 3 10.01 -49.58 -28.68
C HIS A 3 8.87 -48.61 -28.20
N THR A 4 8.84 -47.27 -28.23
CA THR A 4 9.73 -46.12 -28.48
C THR A 4 8.85 -44.99 -29.09
N ILE A 5 8.83 -43.77 -28.50
CA ILE A 5 8.47 -42.47 -29.16
C ILE A 5 6.98 -42.29 -29.59
N SER A 6 6.35 -41.10 -29.73
CA SER A 6 6.51 -39.68 -29.30
C SER A 6 5.22 -38.90 -29.70
N ILE A 7 4.96 -37.59 -29.54
CA ILE A 7 5.63 -36.38 -28.97
C ILE A 7 4.52 -35.61 -28.17
N SER A 8 4.40 -34.29 -27.91
CA SER A 8 5.17 -33.01 -28.00
C SER A 8 4.52 -31.96 -27.08
N GLY A 9 5.21 -30.84 -26.79
CA GLY A 9 4.63 -29.65 -26.12
C GLY A 9 5.69 -28.87 -25.34
N ALA A 10 6.07 -27.67 -25.80
CA ALA A 10 7.18 -26.91 -25.22
C ALA A 10 6.74 -25.89 -24.17
N SER A 11 7.56 -25.69 -23.14
CA SER A 11 7.51 -24.51 -22.26
C SER A 11 8.95 -24.04 -21.98
N MET A 12 9.20 -22.74 -22.12
CA MET A 12 10.54 -22.16 -21.98
C MET A 12 10.84 -21.81 -20.52
N ARG A 13 12.08 -22.04 -20.09
CA ARG A 13 12.55 -21.66 -18.75
C ARG A 13 12.63 -20.14 -18.62
N SER A 14 12.22 -19.60 -17.48
CA SER A 14 12.50 -18.21 -17.09
C SER A 14 13.15 -18.13 -15.70
N SER A 15 14.18 -17.30 -15.64
CA SER A 15 14.97 -16.82 -14.49
C SER A 15 14.64 -17.31 -13.07
N SER A 16 15.54 -18.12 -12.49
CA SER A 16 15.66 -18.32 -11.04
C SER A 16 16.77 -17.40 -10.49
N LEU A 17 16.44 -16.20 -10.00
CA LEU A 17 17.47 -15.23 -9.56
C LEU A 17 17.06 -14.23 -8.45
N ILE A 18 16.10 -14.56 -7.59
CA ILE A 18 15.80 -13.78 -6.36
C ILE A 18 15.74 -14.70 -5.14
N THR A 19 16.90 -14.99 -4.54
CA THR A 19 17.03 -15.55 -3.19
C THR A 19 18.49 -15.40 -2.72
N GLY A 20 18.80 -14.45 -1.84
CA GLY A 20 20.18 -14.30 -1.34
C GLY A 20 20.67 -12.90 -0.91
N LEU A 21 19.82 -12.02 -0.39
CA LEU A 21 20.26 -10.77 0.27
C LEU A 21 19.37 -10.49 1.48
N GLY A 22 19.82 -10.87 2.69
CA GLY A 22 19.00 -10.77 3.89
C GLY A 22 19.47 -11.59 5.10
N LYS A 23 20.72 -11.40 5.55
CA LYS A 23 21.22 -11.76 6.89
C LYS A 23 22.63 -11.18 7.13
N ALA A 24 23.03 -11.14 8.40
CA ALA A 24 24.33 -10.66 8.91
C ALA A 24 24.62 -9.15 8.73
N LEU A 25 24.01 -8.35 9.62
CA LEU A 25 24.64 -7.13 10.16
C LEU A 25 24.74 -7.28 11.69
N ASP A 26 25.73 -8.03 12.13
CA ASP A 26 26.20 -8.08 13.52
C ASP A 26 27.71 -7.77 13.52
N GLY A 27 28.17 -7.02 14.52
CA GLY A 27 29.48 -6.36 14.45
C GLY A 27 30.63 -7.17 15.02
N GLU A 28 31.71 -7.34 14.23
CA GLU A 28 33.05 -7.65 14.76
C GLU A 28 34.06 -6.55 14.40
N THR A 29 34.72 -6.02 15.42
CA THR A 29 35.76 -4.99 15.28
C THR A 29 37.06 -5.61 14.77
N LEU A 30 37.33 -5.50 13.47
CA LEU A 30 38.54 -6.07 12.87
C LEU A 30 39.82 -5.39 13.42
N LYS A 31 40.57 -6.10 14.26
CA LYS A 31 41.81 -5.62 14.87
C LYS A 31 42.92 -5.52 13.82
N ILE A 32 43.56 -4.35 13.72
CA ILE A 32 44.75 -4.15 12.87
C ILE A 32 46.01 -4.60 13.64
N PRO A 33 46.77 -5.62 13.17
CA PRO A 33 47.96 -6.08 13.87
C PRO A 33 49.22 -5.29 13.45
N THR A 34 49.65 -4.34 14.28
CA THR A 34 50.87 -3.55 14.05
C THR A 34 52.13 -4.41 14.21
N LYS A 35 52.83 -4.75 13.12
CA LYS A 35 54.18 -5.35 13.17
C LYS A 35 55.14 -4.81 12.11
N ALA A 36 56.08 -4.00 12.60
CA ALA A 36 57.41 -3.68 12.07
C ALA A 36 57.64 -3.76 10.55
N LEU A 37 57.76 -2.59 9.92
CA LEU A 37 58.52 -2.42 8.69
C LEU A 37 59.95 -2.96 8.88
N LYS A 38 60.35 -3.92 8.04
CA LYS A 38 61.77 -4.14 7.70
C LYS A 38 61.97 -3.75 6.24
N PHE A 39 62.69 -2.66 6.01
CA PHE A 39 63.27 -2.40 4.71
C PHE A 39 64.22 -3.55 4.36
N ASN A 40 64.01 -4.17 3.21
CA ASN A 40 65.00 -5.04 2.59
C ASN A 40 64.99 -4.76 1.08
N SER A 41 66.10 -4.25 0.57
CA SER A 41 66.17 -3.64 -0.76
C SER A 41 66.55 -4.64 -1.84
N SER A 42 65.54 -5.24 -2.48
CA SER A 42 65.70 -5.96 -3.74
C SER A 42 64.44 -5.83 -4.60
N CYS A 43 64.60 -5.38 -5.85
CA CYS A 43 63.52 -5.38 -6.84
C CYS A 43 63.68 -6.61 -7.76
N PRO A 44 62.73 -7.54 -7.76
CA PRO A 44 62.48 -8.43 -8.89
C PRO A 44 61.44 -7.77 -9.83
N GLU A 45 61.92 -7.44 -11.04
CA GLU A 45 61.23 -7.38 -12.35
C GLU A 45 59.73 -6.98 -12.45
N MET A 46 59.45 -6.03 -13.37
CA MET A 46 58.10 -5.66 -13.78
C MET A 46 57.40 -6.83 -14.48
N GLY A 47 56.27 -7.34 -13.94
CA GLY A 47 55.73 -8.59 -14.48
C GLY A 47 54.27 -9.00 -14.22
N ASN A 48 53.34 -8.14 -13.75
CA ASN A 48 51.89 -8.49 -13.84
C ASN A 48 50.84 -7.36 -13.73
N CYS A 49 51.15 -6.11 -14.11
CA CYS A 49 50.15 -5.02 -14.01
C CYS A 49 49.00 -5.20 -15.02
N ASP A 50 49.30 -5.75 -16.19
CA ASP A 50 48.36 -5.83 -17.32
C ASP A 50 47.21 -6.82 -17.09
N SER A 51 47.38 -7.88 -16.30
CA SER A 51 46.30 -8.85 -16.06
C SER A 51 45.20 -8.24 -15.18
N ALA A 52 45.57 -7.53 -14.11
CA ALA A 52 44.64 -6.79 -13.26
C ALA A 52 43.94 -5.67 -14.05
N SER A 53 44.69 -4.94 -14.88
CA SER A 53 44.13 -3.93 -15.79
C SER A 53 43.16 -4.53 -16.81
N ALA A 54 43.51 -5.65 -17.45
CA ALA A 54 42.67 -6.34 -18.43
C ALA A 54 41.40 -6.91 -17.80
N GLU A 55 41.47 -7.46 -16.58
CA GLU A 55 40.29 -7.95 -15.89
C GLU A 55 39.39 -6.81 -15.42
N MET A 56 39.96 -5.71 -14.91
CA MET A 56 39.21 -4.49 -14.58
C MET A 56 38.49 -3.94 -15.83
N ASN A 57 39.18 -3.83 -16.96
CA ASN A 57 38.58 -3.44 -18.24
C ASN A 57 37.47 -4.40 -18.70
N LYS A 58 37.63 -5.71 -18.47
CA LYS A 58 36.62 -6.73 -18.78
C LYS A 58 35.39 -6.62 -17.86
N ARG A 59 35.57 -6.22 -16.59
CA ARG A 59 34.49 -5.90 -15.66
C ARG A 59 33.77 -4.61 -16.08
N SER A 60 34.50 -3.53 -16.37
CA SER A 60 33.93 -2.25 -16.83
C SER A 60 33.13 -2.39 -18.14
N ARG A 61 33.62 -3.17 -19.12
CA ARG A 61 32.87 -3.46 -20.36
C ARG A 61 31.55 -4.21 -20.08
N LYS A 62 31.53 -5.15 -19.13
CA LYS A 62 30.28 -5.82 -18.71
C LYS A 62 29.32 -4.85 -18.03
N ILE A 63 29.81 -4.00 -17.13
CA ILE A 63 29.00 -3.00 -16.43
C ILE A 63 28.37 -2.01 -17.44
N ASN A 64 29.16 -1.49 -18.38
CA ASN A 64 28.64 -0.59 -19.42
C ASN A 64 27.59 -1.26 -20.32
N ALA A 65 27.79 -2.54 -20.68
CA ALA A 65 26.81 -3.29 -21.48
C ALA A 65 25.49 -3.55 -20.72
N ILE A 66 25.55 -3.75 -19.40
CA ILE A 66 24.36 -3.82 -18.54
C ILE A 66 23.66 -2.45 -18.50
N ILE A 67 24.40 -1.35 -18.27
CA ILE A 67 23.84 0.01 -18.25
C ILE A 67 23.18 0.39 -19.60
N GLU A 68 23.76 0.01 -20.73
CA GLU A 68 23.13 0.23 -22.04
C GLU A 68 21.87 -0.62 -22.28
N TYR A 69 21.84 -1.84 -21.73
CA TYR A 69 20.66 -2.71 -21.80
C TYR A 69 19.54 -2.16 -20.91
N ASP A 70 19.86 -1.82 -19.67
CA ASP A 70 18.90 -1.29 -18.69
C ASP A 70 18.30 0.04 -19.16
N LYS A 71 19.11 0.96 -19.72
CA LYS A 71 18.60 2.20 -20.34
C LYS A 71 17.61 1.93 -21.48
N LYS A 72 17.93 0.99 -22.38
CA LYS A 72 17.03 0.62 -23.49
C LYS A 72 15.77 -0.09 -23.00
N ALA A 73 15.83 -0.78 -21.86
CA ALA A 73 14.63 -1.28 -21.19
C ALA A 73 13.80 -0.13 -20.63
N GLU A 74 14.41 0.79 -19.87
CA GLU A 74 13.76 1.98 -19.29
C GLU A 74 13.08 2.88 -20.34
N GLU A 75 13.68 3.07 -21.51
CA GLU A 75 13.07 3.79 -22.64
C GLU A 75 11.73 3.20 -23.10
N THR A 76 11.47 1.90 -22.88
CA THR A 76 10.20 1.25 -23.22
C THR A 76 9.15 1.32 -22.10
N VAL A 77 9.54 1.74 -20.90
CA VAL A 77 8.68 1.78 -19.71
C VAL A 77 7.76 2.99 -19.72
N ILE A 78 6.47 2.77 -19.44
CA ILE A 78 5.50 3.85 -19.30
C ILE A 78 5.37 4.21 -17.82
N LYS A 79 6.00 5.32 -17.41
CA LYS A 79 5.81 5.93 -16.09
C LYS A 79 4.54 6.78 -16.07
N LEU A 80 3.66 6.54 -15.10
CA LEU A 80 2.40 7.27 -14.91
C LEU A 80 2.26 7.70 -13.44
N LEU A 81 1.81 8.94 -13.22
CA LEU A 81 1.62 9.52 -11.88
C LEU A 81 0.14 9.75 -11.58
N LEU A 82 -0.34 9.29 -10.42
CA LEU A 82 -1.72 9.51 -9.96
C LEU A 82 -1.77 10.66 -8.95
N LEU A 83 -2.39 11.78 -9.34
CA LEU A 83 -2.54 12.98 -8.51
C LEU A 83 -3.99 13.22 -8.07
N GLY A 84 -4.19 14.08 -7.08
CA GLY A 84 -5.50 14.46 -6.54
C GLY A 84 -5.52 14.61 -5.02
N ALA A 85 -6.62 15.10 -4.46
CA ALA A 85 -6.82 15.35 -3.02
C ALA A 85 -6.70 14.10 -2.13
N GLY A 86 -6.86 14.26 -0.81
CA GLY A 86 -7.14 13.10 0.06
C GLY A 86 -8.35 12.32 -0.46
N GLU A 87 -8.41 11.02 -0.20
CA GLU A 87 -9.57 10.14 -0.47
C GLU A 87 -10.08 9.96 -1.91
N SER A 88 -9.62 10.78 -2.87
CA SER A 88 -10.14 10.90 -4.24
C SER A 88 -10.09 9.66 -5.15
N GLY A 89 -9.78 8.47 -4.63
CA GLY A 89 -9.90 7.20 -5.36
C GLY A 89 -8.64 6.68 -6.05
N LYS A 90 -7.52 7.43 -6.04
CA LYS A 90 -6.23 7.01 -6.65
C LYS A 90 -5.82 5.57 -6.32
N SER A 91 -5.76 5.24 -5.04
CA SER A 91 -5.36 3.90 -4.57
C SER A 91 -6.38 2.84 -4.96
N THR A 92 -7.66 3.19 -5.11
CA THR A 92 -8.71 2.30 -5.63
C THR A 92 -8.53 2.02 -7.12
N ILE A 93 -8.12 3.03 -7.92
CA ILE A 93 -7.73 2.85 -9.33
C ILE A 93 -6.53 1.91 -9.45
N LEU A 94 -5.54 2.01 -8.56
CA LEU A 94 -4.40 1.07 -8.55
C LEU A 94 -4.81 -0.36 -8.19
N LYS A 95 -5.68 -0.55 -7.18
CA LYS A 95 -6.24 -1.87 -6.86
C LYS A 95 -6.97 -2.46 -8.07
N GLN A 96 -7.76 -1.65 -8.79
CA GLN A 96 -8.41 -2.06 -10.04
C GLN A 96 -7.40 -2.41 -11.15
N MET A 97 -6.33 -1.63 -11.33
CA MET A 97 -5.27 -1.98 -12.29
C MET A 97 -4.60 -3.31 -11.96
N LYS A 98 -4.38 -3.62 -10.68
CA LYS A 98 -3.87 -4.94 -10.25
C LYS A 98 -4.85 -6.08 -10.55
N ILE A 99 -6.15 -5.89 -10.31
CA ILE A 99 -7.20 -6.87 -10.68
C ILE A 99 -7.20 -7.14 -12.19
N ILE A 100 -7.13 -6.09 -13.02
CA ILE A 100 -7.31 -6.19 -14.47
C ILE A 100 -6.01 -6.61 -15.20
N HIS A 101 -4.82 -6.35 -14.64
CA HIS A 101 -3.54 -6.51 -15.33
C HIS A 101 -2.45 -7.30 -14.56
N ASP A 102 -2.66 -7.66 -13.30
CA ASP A 102 -1.68 -8.34 -12.44
C ASP A 102 -2.30 -9.50 -11.63
N ASN A 103 -3.31 -10.17 -12.22
CA ASN A 103 -3.97 -11.38 -11.68
C ASN A 103 -4.72 -11.21 -10.33
N GLY A 104 -5.08 -9.99 -9.94
CA GLY A 104 -5.80 -9.76 -8.68
C GLY A 104 -4.93 -9.90 -7.44
N PHE A 105 -5.54 -10.20 -6.30
CA PHE A 105 -4.83 -10.33 -5.02
C PHE A 105 -4.58 -11.80 -4.68
N SER A 106 -3.37 -12.13 -4.24
CA SER A 106 -3.07 -13.48 -3.76
C SER A 106 -3.82 -13.79 -2.44
N GLN A 107 -3.96 -15.07 -2.12
CA GLN A 107 -4.55 -15.50 -0.83
C GLN A 107 -3.78 -14.93 0.37
N ASP A 108 -2.45 -14.81 0.27
CA ASP A 108 -1.61 -14.22 1.32
C ASP A 108 -1.83 -12.70 1.42
N GLU A 109 -1.92 -12.00 0.29
CA GLU A 109 -2.24 -10.56 0.25
C GLU A 109 -3.63 -10.27 0.83
N ALA A 110 -4.63 -11.10 0.49
CA ALA A 110 -5.99 -11.00 1.04
C ALA A 110 -5.99 -11.23 2.55
N THR A 111 -5.27 -12.26 3.03
CA THR A 111 -5.12 -12.55 4.46
C THR A 111 -4.48 -11.37 5.20
N GLN A 112 -3.48 -10.70 4.61
CA GLN A 112 -2.89 -9.46 5.16
C GLN A 112 -3.85 -8.25 5.19
N LYS A 113 -5.02 -8.30 4.54
CA LYS A 113 -6.04 -7.22 4.61
C LYS A 113 -7.11 -7.45 5.66
N ILE A 114 -7.16 -8.60 6.34
CA ILE A 114 -8.13 -8.86 7.43
C ILE A 114 -7.99 -7.76 8.51
N SER A 115 -6.77 -7.39 8.88
CA SER A 115 -6.49 -6.32 9.85
C SER A 115 -7.07 -4.97 9.45
N VAL A 116 -6.98 -4.64 8.17
CA VAL A 116 -7.47 -3.38 7.60
C VAL A 116 -8.99 -3.38 7.53
N VAL A 117 -9.63 -4.49 7.11
CA VAL A 117 -11.09 -4.64 7.10
C VAL A 117 -11.66 -4.49 8.52
N CYS A 118 -11.10 -5.21 9.50
CA CYS A 118 -11.54 -5.11 10.89
C CYS A 118 -11.31 -3.71 11.46
N ALA A 119 -10.14 -3.10 11.23
CA ALA A 119 -9.86 -1.73 11.66
C ALA A 119 -10.84 -0.73 11.05
N ASN A 120 -11.11 -0.79 9.74
CA ASN A 120 -12.07 0.08 9.08
C ASN A 120 -13.50 -0.15 9.60
N THR A 121 -13.87 -1.37 9.98
CA THR A 121 -15.19 -1.68 10.59
C THR A 121 -15.34 -1.00 11.95
N VAL A 122 -14.34 -1.12 12.84
CA VAL A 122 -14.37 -0.47 14.16
C VAL A 122 -14.28 1.06 14.04
N GLN A 123 -13.47 1.57 13.11
CA GLN A 123 -13.39 3.01 12.80
C GLN A 123 -14.72 3.56 12.28
N SER A 124 -15.46 2.78 11.47
CA SER A 124 -16.74 3.20 10.89
C SER A 124 -17.82 3.40 11.96
N ILE A 125 -18.00 2.44 12.87
CA ILE A 125 -18.92 2.63 14.01
C ILE A 125 -18.39 3.68 14.99
N GLY A 126 -17.07 3.82 15.11
CA GLY A 126 -16.41 4.90 15.84
C GLY A 126 -16.79 6.29 15.33
N ALA A 127 -16.80 6.50 14.02
CA ALA A 127 -17.22 7.76 13.41
C ALA A 127 -18.71 8.04 13.63
N LEU A 128 -19.58 7.02 13.50
CA LEU A 128 -21.02 7.13 13.79
C LEU A 128 -21.29 7.56 15.24
N ILE A 129 -20.53 7.05 16.22
CA ILE A 129 -20.64 7.46 17.63
C ILE A 129 -20.27 8.94 17.84
N ASP A 130 -19.31 9.49 17.07
CA ASP A 130 -18.97 10.92 17.19
C ASP A 130 -19.93 11.81 16.40
N GLY A 131 -20.46 11.33 15.27
CA GLY A 131 -21.58 11.94 14.56
C GLY A 131 -22.80 12.09 15.47
N MET A 132 -23.18 11.04 16.21
CA MET A 132 -24.25 11.14 17.22
C MET A 132 -24.01 12.26 18.25
N LYS A 133 -22.77 12.43 18.74
CA LYS A 133 -22.44 13.51 19.68
C LYS A 133 -22.57 14.89 19.02
N ALA A 134 -22.00 15.07 17.83
CA ALA A 134 -22.05 16.33 17.10
C ALA A 134 -23.50 16.74 16.78
N LEU A 135 -24.32 15.78 16.37
CA LEU A 135 -25.73 15.96 16.04
C LEU A 135 -26.67 15.93 17.26
N ASN A 136 -26.13 15.77 18.48
CA ASN A 136 -26.85 15.65 19.75
C ASN A 136 -27.94 14.55 19.77
N ILE A 137 -27.69 13.43 19.09
CA ILE A 137 -28.59 12.28 19.00
C ILE A 137 -28.32 11.33 20.18
N PRO A 138 -29.31 11.02 21.03
CA PRO A 138 -29.16 10.04 22.11
C PRO A 138 -29.18 8.60 21.59
N PHE A 139 -28.54 7.68 22.32
CA PHE A 139 -28.68 6.24 22.11
C PHE A 139 -30.08 5.75 22.51
N ALA A 140 -30.61 4.76 21.80
CA ALA A 140 -31.91 4.16 22.11
C ALA A 140 -31.87 3.25 23.36
N SER A 141 -30.69 2.80 23.80
CA SER A 141 -30.55 1.97 25.01
C SER A 141 -29.30 2.30 25.83
N LYS A 142 -29.34 1.99 27.14
CA LYS A 142 -28.14 2.08 28.00
C LYS A 142 -27.02 1.14 27.52
N GLN A 143 -27.38 -0.08 27.07
CA GLN A 143 -26.40 -1.05 26.57
C GLN A 143 -25.61 -0.50 25.37
N SER A 144 -26.28 0.28 24.50
CA SER A 144 -25.64 0.99 23.40
C SER A 144 -24.66 2.04 23.90
N THR A 145 -25.01 2.83 24.92
CA THR A 145 -24.08 3.78 25.57
C THR A 145 -22.86 3.09 26.16
N ASP A 146 -23.06 1.98 26.88
CA ASP A 146 -21.98 1.21 27.51
C ASP A 146 -21.04 0.59 26.43
N TYR A 147 -21.60 0.08 25.32
CA TYR A 147 -20.82 -0.38 24.16
C TYR A 147 -20.12 0.74 23.39
N ALA A 148 -20.73 1.93 23.26
CA ALA A 148 -20.10 3.07 22.60
C ALA A 148 -18.84 3.54 23.38
N ALA A 149 -18.89 3.52 24.71
CA ALA A 149 -17.74 3.78 25.57
C ALA A 149 -16.63 2.73 25.39
N LEU A 150 -16.99 1.44 25.29
CA LEU A 150 -16.04 0.36 25.00
C LEU A 150 -15.34 0.57 23.65
N ILE A 151 -16.10 0.82 22.57
CA ILE A 151 -15.55 1.05 21.23
C ILE A 151 -14.59 2.25 21.20
N LYS A 152 -14.94 3.35 21.88
CA LYS A 152 -14.07 4.55 21.97
C LYS A 152 -12.76 4.24 22.68
N LYS A 153 -12.82 3.57 23.84
CA LYS A 153 -11.64 3.15 24.60
C LYS A 153 -10.70 2.25 23.79
N THR A 154 -11.24 1.34 22.97
CA THR A 154 -10.42 0.46 22.11
C THR A 154 -9.77 1.23 20.94
N LEU A 155 -10.48 2.21 20.34
CA LEU A 155 -9.91 3.09 19.31
C LEU A 155 -8.77 3.97 19.85
N GLU A 156 -8.88 4.48 21.08
CA GLU A 156 -7.84 5.28 21.75
C GLU A 156 -6.53 4.50 21.97
N LYS A 157 -6.63 3.20 22.29
CA LYS A 157 -5.47 2.30 22.51
C LYS A 157 -4.62 2.05 21.26
N LYS A 158 -5.19 2.20 20.06
CA LYS A 158 -4.55 1.88 18.76
C LYS A 158 -4.00 0.44 18.66
N GLU A 159 -4.65 -0.49 19.34
CA GLU A 159 -4.36 -1.93 19.26
C GLU A 159 -4.73 -2.49 17.88
N GLU A 160 -4.06 -3.55 17.42
CA GLU A 160 -4.41 -4.21 16.16
C GLU A 160 -5.74 -4.97 16.30
N PHE A 161 -6.68 -4.68 15.41
CA PHE A 161 -8.04 -5.24 15.44
C PHE A 161 -8.09 -6.67 14.85
N GLN A 162 -7.32 -7.61 15.43
CA GLN A 162 -7.11 -8.96 14.90
C GLN A 162 -7.10 -10.08 15.95
N PRO A 163 -8.00 -11.09 15.84
CA PRO A 163 -9.32 -11.03 15.21
C PRO A 163 -10.26 -10.04 15.92
N LEU A 164 -11.49 -9.84 15.42
CA LEU A 164 -12.53 -9.20 16.24
C LEU A 164 -12.90 -10.12 17.40
N THR A 165 -12.89 -9.59 18.63
CA THR A 165 -13.36 -10.36 19.80
C THR A 165 -14.88 -10.48 19.79
N GLU A 166 -15.42 -11.52 20.45
CA GLU A 166 -16.88 -11.72 20.57
C GLU A 166 -17.58 -10.52 21.23
N GLU A 167 -16.90 -9.85 22.16
CA GLU A 167 -17.39 -8.62 22.79
C GLU A 167 -17.44 -7.45 21.81
N MET A 168 -16.40 -7.24 20.97
CA MET A 168 -16.44 -6.20 19.94
C MET A 168 -17.51 -6.51 18.88
N TYR A 169 -17.65 -7.77 18.46
CA TYR A 169 -18.70 -8.19 17.53
C TYR A 169 -20.10 -7.85 18.08
N LYS A 170 -20.39 -8.23 19.34
CA LYS A 170 -21.65 -7.87 20.01
C LYS A 170 -21.84 -6.37 20.11
N ALA A 171 -20.81 -5.62 20.49
CA ALA A 171 -20.86 -4.16 20.59
C ALA A 171 -21.22 -3.51 19.24
N ILE A 172 -20.51 -3.86 18.16
CA ILE A 172 -20.75 -3.29 16.83
C ILE A 172 -22.14 -3.72 16.30
N LYS A 173 -22.53 -4.98 16.52
CA LYS A 173 -23.84 -5.50 16.09
C LYS A 173 -25.01 -4.81 16.81
N THR A 174 -24.91 -4.60 18.13
CA THR A 174 -25.93 -3.86 18.89
C THR A 174 -25.97 -2.39 18.46
N LEU A 175 -24.82 -1.73 18.31
CA LEU A 175 -24.76 -0.34 17.88
C LEU A 175 -25.31 -0.13 16.46
N TRP A 176 -25.00 -1.00 15.50
CA TRP A 176 -25.53 -0.88 14.13
C TRP A 176 -27.04 -1.12 14.01
N ASN A 177 -27.70 -1.61 15.08
CA ASN A 177 -29.16 -1.72 15.18
C ASN A 177 -29.78 -0.68 16.13
N ASP A 178 -29.00 0.28 16.66
CA ASP A 178 -29.51 1.36 17.52
C ASP A 178 -30.11 2.49 16.67
N LYS A 179 -31.32 2.93 17.03
CA LYS A 179 -32.03 4.00 16.28
C LYS A 179 -31.33 5.35 16.31
N GLY A 180 -30.46 5.62 17.28
CA GLY A 180 -29.60 6.80 17.29
C GLY A 180 -28.45 6.71 16.27
N ILE A 181 -27.87 5.52 16.08
CA ILE A 181 -26.83 5.26 15.06
C ILE A 181 -27.45 5.29 13.65
N GLU A 182 -28.66 4.73 13.47
CA GLU A 182 -29.42 4.81 12.22
C GLU A 182 -29.73 6.27 11.84
N ALA A 183 -30.25 7.07 12.79
CA ALA A 183 -30.52 8.49 12.58
C ALA A 183 -29.24 9.32 12.31
N ALA A 184 -28.10 8.92 12.88
CA ALA A 184 -26.81 9.53 12.55
C ALA A 184 -26.32 9.12 11.16
N TYR A 185 -26.55 7.88 10.69
CA TYR A 185 -26.15 7.43 9.37
C TYR A 185 -26.95 8.09 8.22
N GLU A 186 -28.24 8.35 8.43
CA GLU A 186 -29.02 9.14 7.47
C GLU A 186 -28.52 10.60 7.37
N ARG A 187 -27.96 11.13 8.46
CA ARG A 187 -27.35 12.47 8.55
C ARG A 187 -25.81 12.46 8.40
N ARG A 188 -25.24 11.40 7.82
CA ARG A 188 -23.78 11.21 7.65
C ARG A 188 -23.07 12.27 6.82
N ASP A 189 -23.82 13.11 6.10
CA ASP A 189 -23.25 14.16 5.25
C ASP A 189 -23.01 15.46 6.05
N GLU A 190 -23.50 15.55 7.30
CA GLU A 190 -23.27 16.67 8.24
C GLU A 190 -21.99 16.53 9.09
N TYR A 191 -21.32 15.38 9.02
CA TYR A 191 -20.06 15.10 9.70
C TYR A 191 -19.22 14.15 8.84
N TYR A 192 -17.99 13.88 9.23
CA TYR A 192 -17.12 13.02 8.44
C TYR A 192 -17.40 11.52 8.68
N LEU A 193 -17.85 10.81 7.63
CA LEU A 193 -18.00 9.35 7.59
C LEU A 193 -17.46 8.81 6.24
N HIS A 194 -16.73 7.69 6.27
CA HIS A 194 -16.20 7.07 5.06
C HIS A 194 -17.26 6.26 4.30
N ASP A 195 -17.38 6.46 2.98
CA ASP A 195 -18.36 5.83 2.08
C ASP A 195 -18.55 4.31 2.24
N SER A 196 -17.50 3.58 2.59
CA SER A 196 -17.58 2.11 2.77
C SER A 196 -18.01 1.67 4.18
N ALA A 197 -18.35 2.60 5.08
CA ALA A 197 -18.83 2.29 6.42
C ALA A 197 -20.02 1.32 6.41
N LYS A 198 -21.07 1.64 5.63
CA LYS A 198 -22.26 0.78 5.53
C LYS A 198 -21.93 -0.62 5.03
N TYR A 199 -21.06 -0.73 4.02
CA TYR A 199 -20.64 -2.01 3.44
C TYR A 199 -19.97 -2.93 4.46
N PHE A 200 -19.09 -2.38 5.32
CA PHE A 200 -18.42 -3.16 6.36
C PHE A 200 -19.35 -3.49 7.53
N LEU A 201 -20.23 -2.57 7.95
CA LEU A 201 -21.16 -2.80 9.05
C LEU A 201 -22.28 -3.78 8.68
N ASP A 202 -22.79 -3.73 7.44
CA ASP A 202 -23.69 -4.76 6.89
C ASP A 202 -22.97 -6.12 6.75
N SER A 203 -21.67 -6.13 6.45
CA SER A 203 -20.85 -7.34 6.32
C SER A 203 -20.35 -7.93 7.65
N LEU A 204 -20.68 -7.34 8.80
CA LEU A 204 -20.06 -7.66 10.10
C LEU A 204 -20.04 -9.16 10.42
N ASP A 205 -21.14 -9.88 10.15
CA ASP A 205 -21.28 -11.31 10.47
C ASP A 205 -20.31 -12.18 9.64
N ARG A 206 -20.01 -11.76 8.41
CA ARG A 206 -19.02 -12.39 7.53
C ARG A 206 -17.59 -12.03 7.93
N ILE A 207 -17.36 -10.81 8.40
CA ILE A 207 -16.04 -10.31 8.86
C ILE A 207 -15.65 -10.96 10.21
N TYR A 208 -16.64 -11.36 11.02
CA TYR A 208 -16.44 -12.08 12.28
C TYR A 208 -16.27 -13.60 12.12
N ASP A 209 -16.50 -14.18 10.93
CA ASP A 209 -16.31 -15.62 10.74
C ASP A 209 -14.84 -16.03 10.92
N LYS A 210 -14.61 -17.18 11.55
CA LYS A 210 -13.25 -17.68 11.85
C LYS A 210 -12.43 -18.03 10.61
N ASN A 211 -13.09 -18.20 9.46
CA ASN A 211 -12.51 -18.50 8.17
C ASN A 211 -12.62 -17.30 7.21
N PHE A 212 -12.86 -16.09 7.74
CA PHE A 212 -13.04 -14.89 6.92
C PHE A 212 -11.79 -14.60 6.07
N VAL A 213 -11.98 -14.61 4.75
CA VAL A 213 -11.02 -14.14 3.75
C VAL A 213 -11.62 -12.91 3.06
N PRO A 214 -10.91 -11.76 3.00
CA PRO A 214 -11.36 -10.58 2.28
C PRO A 214 -11.48 -10.86 0.78
N THR A 215 -12.63 -10.56 0.22
CA THR A 215 -12.84 -10.57 -1.24
C THR A 215 -12.14 -9.38 -1.89
N GLU A 216 -11.97 -9.40 -3.21
CA GLU A 216 -11.48 -8.23 -3.96
C GLU A 216 -12.31 -6.97 -3.69
N GLN A 217 -13.63 -7.12 -3.47
CA GLN A 217 -14.52 -6.00 -3.13
C GLN A 217 -14.27 -5.45 -1.72
N ASP A 218 -13.93 -6.31 -0.74
CA ASP A 218 -13.46 -5.85 0.57
C ASP A 218 -12.13 -5.11 0.41
N ILE A 219 -11.17 -5.70 -0.30
CA ILE A 219 -9.84 -5.12 -0.52
C ILE A 219 -9.94 -3.77 -1.24
N LEU A 220 -10.79 -3.65 -2.26
CA LEU A 220 -11.09 -2.39 -2.95
C LEU A 220 -11.60 -1.32 -1.97
N ARG A 221 -12.55 -1.69 -1.11
CA ARG A 221 -13.19 -0.79 -0.13
C ARG A 221 -12.36 -0.52 1.13
N THR A 222 -11.31 -1.31 1.42
CA THR A 222 -10.39 -1.01 2.53
C THR A 222 -9.73 0.34 2.35
N ARG A 223 -9.60 1.06 3.45
CA ARG A 223 -8.95 2.37 3.50
C ARG A 223 -7.68 2.31 4.32
N ILE A 224 -6.58 2.67 3.66
CA ILE A 224 -5.29 2.99 4.23
C ILE A 224 -4.91 4.36 3.67
N ALA A 225 -4.44 5.29 4.49
CA ALA A 225 -3.95 6.57 3.97
C ALA A 225 -2.58 6.36 3.30
N THR A 226 -2.46 6.61 2.00
CA THR A 226 -1.18 6.54 1.28
C THR A 226 -0.18 7.52 1.88
N MET A 227 0.83 7.00 2.59
CA MET A 227 1.92 7.78 3.16
C MET A 227 3.12 7.79 2.21
N GLY A 228 3.52 8.97 1.75
CA GLY A 228 4.59 9.10 0.76
C GLY A 228 4.19 8.70 -0.65
N VAL A 229 4.93 7.74 -1.21
CA VAL A 229 4.90 7.33 -2.61
C VAL A 229 4.83 5.80 -2.64
N ILE A 230 3.92 5.24 -3.43
CA ILE A 230 3.83 3.79 -3.66
C ILE A 230 3.97 3.53 -5.15
N GLU A 231 4.94 2.73 -5.55
CA GLU A 231 5.13 2.29 -6.93
C GLU A 231 4.45 0.93 -7.15
N VAL A 232 3.69 0.80 -8.23
CA VAL A 232 3.06 -0.45 -8.68
C VAL A 232 3.50 -0.73 -10.12
N CYS A 233 3.98 -1.94 -10.36
CA CYS A 233 4.53 -2.37 -11.65
C CYS A 233 3.67 -3.49 -12.24
N PHE A 234 3.21 -3.34 -13.49
CA PHE A 234 2.48 -4.38 -14.21
C PHE A 234 2.79 -4.35 -15.71
N THR A 235 2.53 -5.44 -16.43
CA THR A 235 2.75 -5.51 -17.88
C THR A 235 1.42 -5.45 -18.63
N MET A 236 1.24 -4.44 -19.47
CA MET A 236 0.06 -4.31 -20.34
C MET A 236 0.51 -3.99 -21.78
N LYS A 237 -0.06 -4.74 -22.74
CA LYS A 237 0.21 -4.61 -24.19
C LYS A 237 1.72 -4.67 -24.52
N ASN A 238 2.40 -5.65 -23.92
CA ASN A 238 3.85 -5.91 -24.04
C ASN A 238 4.74 -4.70 -23.65
N LYS A 239 4.25 -3.80 -22.79
CA LYS A 239 5.04 -2.76 -22.15
C LYS A 239 4.94 -2.88 -20.63
N LEU A 240 6.04 -2.57 -19.94
CA LEU A 240 6.05 -2.39 -18.49
C LEU A 240 5.47 -1.01 -18.14
N TRP A 241 4.52 -0.99 -17.21
CA TRP A 241 3.94 0.22 -16.65
C TRP A 241 4.43 0.37 -15.21
N ARG A 242 4.93 1.56 -14.86
CA ARG A 242 5.29 1.95 -13.49
C ARG A 242 4.33 3.06 -13.06
N VAL A 243 3.36 2.72 -12.22
CA VAL A 243 2.31 3.64 -11.78
C VAL A 243 2.57 4.05 -10.33
N PHE A 244 2.59 5.36 -10.08
CA PHE A 244 2.94 5.93 -8.78
C PHE A 244 1.69 6.50 -8.10
N ASP A 245 1.28 5.91 -6.97
CA ASP A 245 0.38 6.58 -6.01
C ASP A 245 1.19 7.59 -5.22
N VAL A 246 0.60 8.75 -4.94
CA VAL A 246 1.16 9.71 -3.99
C VAL A 246 0.09 10.16 -3.01
N GLY A 247 0.48 10.33 -1.75
CA GLY A 247 -0.44 10.77 -0.70
C GLY A 247 -1.10 12.10 -1.06
N GLY A 248 -2.44 12.09 -1.14
CA GLY A 248 -3.22 13.28 -1.52
C GLY A 248 -3.34 14.37 -0.45
N GLN A 249 -3.06 14.00 0.80
CA GLN A 249 -3.12 14.87 1.97
C GLN A 249 -2.10 16.01 1.87
N ARG A 250 -2.43 17.22 2.38
CA ARG A 250 -1.56 18.42 2.31
C ARG A 250 -0.15 18.13 2.85
N SER A 251 -0.08 17.35 3.93
CA SER A 251 1.19 16.90 4.56
C SER A 251 2.10 16.09 3.63
N GLN A 252 1.55 15.36 2.64
CA GLN A 252 2.29 14.49 1.74
C GLN A 252 2.69 15.16 0.42
N ARG A 253 2.03 16.26 0.02
CA ARG A 253 2.23 16.93 -1.30
C ARG A 253 3.67 17.37 -1.55
N LYS A 254 4.40 17.73 -0.49
CA LYS A 254 5.84 18.07 -0.57
C LYS A 254 6.71 16.94 -1.14
N LYS A 255 6.24 15.69 -1.12
CA LYS A 255 6.94 14.50 -1.63
C LYS A 255 6.66 14.24 -3.11
N TRP A 256 5.61 14.83 -3.70
CA TRP A 256 5.20 14.55 -5.08
C TRP A 256 6.30 14.88 -6.10
N ILE A 257 7.13 15.89 -5.82
CA ILE A 257 8.21 16.35 -6.70
C ILE A 257 9.18 15.22 -7.10
N HIS A 258 9.45 14.27 -6.19
CA HIS A 258 10.32 13.12 -6.43
C HIS A 258 9.74 12.10 -7.44
N CYS A 259 8.51 12.30 -7.91
CA CYS A 259 7.80 11.39 -8.80
C CYS A 259 7.58 11.94 -10.21
N PHE A 260 7.79 13.24 -10.46
CA PHE A 260 7.52 13.86 -11.76
C PHE A 260 8.56 13.54 -12.83
N ASP A 261 9.83 13.33 -12.46
CA ASP A 261 10.91 13.06 -13.42
C ASP A 261 10.55 11.88 -14.34
N ASP A 262 10.67 12.07 -15.66
CA ASP A 262 10.34 11.10 -16.70
C ASP A 262 8.89 10.55 -16.72
N ALA A 263 7.95 11.15 -15.99
CA ALA A 263 6.54 10.79 -16.08
C ALA A 263 5.98 11.06 -17.49
N LYS A 264 5.49 10.00 -18.16
CA LYS A 264 4.96 10.10 -19.54
C LYS A 264 3.50 10.58 -19.56
N ALA A 265 2.78 10.43 -18.45
CA ALA A 265 1.42 10.94 -18.26
C ALA A 265 1.13 11.18 -16.77
N VAL A 266 0.22 12.11 -16.50
CA VAL A 266 -0.42 12.32 -15.19
C VAL A 266 -1.90 11.99 -15.34
N ILE A 267 -2.44 11.17 -14.43
CA ILE A 267 -3.88 11.02 -14.24
C ILE A 267 -4.25 11.79 -12.97
N TYR A 268 -5.05 12.84 -13.13
CA TYR A 268 -5.59 13.60 -12.01
C TYR A 268 -6.96 13.03 -11.61
N VAL A 269 -7.13 12.71 -10.33
CA VAL A 269 -8.31 12.01 -9.80
C VAL A 269 -9.04 12.89 -8.80
N ALA A 270 -10.27 13.25 -9.14
CA ALA A 270 -11.20 14.05 -8.34
C ALA A 270 -12.34 13.17 -7.82
N SER A 271 -12.76 13.38 -6.57
CA SER A 271 -14.03 12.84 -6.09
C SER A 271 -15.17 13.79 -6.47
N LEU A 272 -16.34 13.23 -6.80
CA LEU A 272 -17.58 13.96 -7.02
C LEU A 272 -18.51 13.95 -5.80
N SER A 273 -18.33 13.01 -4.86
CA SER A 273 -19.09 12.98 -3.60
C SER A 273 -18.57 13.99 -2.57
N GLU A 274 -17.30 14.39 -2.65
CA GLU A 274 -16.69 15.38 -1.75
C GLU A 274 -16.96 16.85 -2.16
N TYR A 275 -18.11 17.13 -2.80
CA TYR A 275 -18.41 18.47 -3.34
C TYR A 275 -18.95 19.45 -2.29
N ASP A 276 -19.63 18.93 -1.27
CA ASP A 276 -20.14 19.61 -0.08
C ASP A 276 -19.30 19.31 1.17
N GLN A 277 -18.58 18.18 1.20
CA GLN A 277 -17.75 17.75 2.33
C GLN A 277 -16.51 18.62 2.59
N VAL A 278 -16.18 18.80 3.87
CA VAL A 278 -14.93 19.41 4.35
C VAL A 278 -13.80 18.38 4.45
N LEU A 279 -12.55 18.84 4.42
CA LEU A 279 -11.37 17.97 4.50
C LEU A 279 -11.15 17.43 5.93
N LEU A 280 -10.77 16.16 6.04
CA LEU A 280 -10.28 15.55 7.29
C LEU A 280 -9.08 16.29 7.93
N GLU A 281 -8.34 17.08 7.14
CA GLU A 281 -7.22 17.91 7.60
C GLU A 281 -7.63 19.32 8.05
N ASP A 282 -8.86 19.76 7.77
CA ASP A 282 -9.30 21.16 7.86
C ASP A 282 -10.83 21.29 7.73
N ASP A 283 -11.52 21.41 8.87
CA ASP A 283 -12.97 21.57 8.99
C ASP A 283 -13.54 22.83 8.31
N THR A 284 -12.69 23.73 7.78
CA THR A 284 -13.12 24.98 7.10
C THR A 284 -13.01 24.91 5.58
N THR A 285 -12.29 23.92 5.02
CA THR A 285 -12.02 23.84 3.58
C THR A 285 -12.79 22.70 2.93
N VAL A 286 -13.73 23.05 2.06
CA VAL A 286 -14.46 22.10 1.18
C VAL A 286 -13.49 21.41 0.20
N SER A 287 -13.55 20.07 0.09
CA SER A 287 -12.56 19.28 -0.67
C SER A 287 -12.52 19.64 -2.16
N CYS A 288 -13.68 19.87 -2.78
CA CYS A 288 -13.77 20.31 -4.18
C CYS A 288 -12.97 21.60 -4.47
N ARG A 289 -12.90 22.56 -3.53
CA ARG A 289 -12.09 23.78 -3.70
C ARG A 289 -10.59 23.48 -3.78
N ILE A 290 -10.11 22.52 -3.00
CA ILE A 290 -8.72 22.02 -3.12
C ILE A 290 -8.51 21.22 -4.40
N THR A 291 -9.52 20.46 -4.82
CA THR A 291 -9.44 19.63 -6.03
C THR A 291 -9.32 20.48 -7.30
N ILE A 292 -9.92 21.68 -7.33
CA ILE A 292 -9.73 22.67 -8.41
C ILE A 292 -8.37 23.39 -8.27
N ALA A 293 -7.96 23.77 -7.06
CA ALA A 293 -6.70 24.48 -6.80
C ALA A 293 -5.41 23.61 -6.85
N LEU A 294 -5.49 22.44 -7.49
CA LEU A 294 -4.43 21.45 -7.67
C LEU A 294 -4.18 21.13 -9.16
N ILE A 295 -4.87 21.83 -10.06
CA ILE A 295 -4.79 21.75 -11.52
C ILE A 295 -4.08 23.02 -12.03
#